data_AF-A0AA44F7J4-F1
#
_entry.id   AF-A0AA44F7J4-F1
#
_cell.length_a   1.000
_cell.length_b   1.000
_cell.length_c   1.000
_cell.angle_alpha   90.00
_cell.angle_beta   90.00
_cell.angle_gamma   90.00
#
_symmetry.space_group_name_H-M   'P 1'
#
loop_
_entity.id
_entity.type
_entity.pdbx_description
1 polymer ?
#
loop_
_entity_poly.entity_id
_entity_poly.type
_entity_poly.pdbx_seq_one_letter_code
_entity_poly.pdbx_strand_id
1 'polypeptide(L)'
;MRELFKWLPGMRRREQNTTIRPWPEGPDSVVLELPPGQSNPIIKLVDDWRLPRTETRSLVIQRVGISPDPFYRGDTILLPEAVALPGTMSAWSASAFEGIPPQFPISRFSTLIWFDDDAHGNLRRTAEYLSEFLGSAQIGQRWNTLVASWKCGLAEINLMSFPPEWQSGNLQNDAHEREPRLRTACRVSVATGLVVPPNEEEQD
;
A
#
# COMPACT_ATOMS: atom_id res chain seq x y z
N MET A 1 50.67 -21.39 -19.40
CA MET A 1 50.35 -22.41 -18.37
C MET A 1 50.20 -21.67 -17.05
N ARG A 2 49.01 -21.19 -16.63
CA ARG A 2 47.88 -21.94 -16.03
C ARG A 2 48.37 -23.06 -15.10
N GLU A 3 48.14 -22.88 -13.79
CA GLU A 3 47.97 -23.86 -12.69
C GLU A 3 48.02 -23.02 -11.37
N LEU A 4 46.91 -22.74 -10.68
CA LEU A 4 46.11 -23.58 -9.78
C LEU A 4 46.22 -23.05 -8.33
N PHE A 5 45.41 -22.03 -8.00
CA PHE A 5 45.12 -21.70 -6.61
C PHE A 5 44.17 -22.76 -6.04
N LYS A 6 44.72 -23.59 -5.16
CA LYS A 6 43.99 -24.59 -4.37
C LYS A 6 43.10 -23.86 -3.36
N TRP A 7 41.79 -24.01 -3.49
CA TRP A 7 40.81 -23.67 -2.45
C TRP A 7 40.69 -24.83 -1.45
N LEU A 8 40.75 -24.49 -0.16
CA LEU A 8 40.56 -25.40 0.96
C LEU A 8 39.09 -25.88 1.05
N PRO A 9 38.83 -27.16 1.37
CA PRO A 9 37.48 -27.67 1.58
C PRO A 9 37.04 -27.44 3.02
N GLY A 10 35.85 -26.86 3.23
CA GLY A 10 35.22 -26.86 4.56
C GLY A 10 34.52 -25.58 4.97
N MET A 11 33.55 -25.11 4.20
CA MET A 11 32.45 -24.34 4.74
C MET A 11 31.15 -25.02 4.32
N ARG A 12 30.69 -25.94 5.17
CA ARG A 12 29.30 -26.39 5.13
C ARG A 12 28.45 -25.14 5.30
N ARG A 13 27.70 -24.74 4.27
CA ARG A 13 26.49 -23.94 4.47
C ARG A 13 25.68 -24.68 5.52
N ARG A 14 25.50 -24.07 6.70
CA ARG A 14 24.37 -24.43 7.54
C ARG A 14 23.14 -24.09 6.70
N GLU A 15 22.57 -25.10 6.05
CA GLU A 15 21.16 -25.07 5.70
C GLU A 15 20.43 -24.91 7.03
N GLN A 16 20.08 -23.67 7.35
CA GLN A 16 19.05 -23.44 8.35
C GLN A 16 17.80 -24.01 7.72
N ASN A 17 17.48 -25.22 8.11
CA ASN A 17 16.20 -25.86 7.87
C ASN A 17 15.18 -25.12 8.76
N THR A 18 14.92 -23.85 8.45
CA THR A 18 13.80 -23.09 9.00
C THR A 18 12.57 -23.78 8.45
N THR A 19 11.89 -24.53 9.31
CA THR A 19 10.53 -25.00 9.06
C THR A 19 9.71 -23.75 8.70
N ILE A 20 9.48 -23.54 7.40
CA ILE A 20 8.65 -22.44 6.92
C ILE A 20 7.26 -22.75 7.44
N ARG A 21 6.87 -22.10 8.56
CA ARG A 21 5.47 -22.13 8.94
C ARG A 21 4.72 -21.45 7.80
N PRO A 22 3.70 -22.11 7.21
CA PRO A 22 2.88 -21.45 6.21
C PRO A 22 2.32 -20.17 6.82
N TRP A 23 2.31 -19.09 6.03
CA TRP A 23 1.64 -17.87 6.46
C TRP A 23 0.16 -18.18 6.70
N PRO A 24 -0.47 -17.52 7.69
CA PRO A 24 -1.90 -17.68 7.86
C PRO A 24 -2.60 -17.22 6.57
N GLU A 25 -3.74 -17.83 6.26
CA GLU A 25 -4.60 -17.37 5.17
C GLU A 25 -4.90 -15.88 5.33
N GLY A 26 -4.89 -15.16 4.21
CA GLY A 26 -4.94 -13.70 4.14
C GLY A 26 -6.15 -13.16 4.89
N PRO A 27 -5.93 -12.59 6.10
CA PRO A 27 -6.99 -12.37 7.07
C PRO A 27 -8.01 -11.39 6.53
N ASP A 28 -9.21 -11.45 7.09
CA ASP A 28 -10.17 -10.36 6.93
C ASP A 28 -9.60 -9.08 7.56
N SER A 29 -10.08 -7.94 7.04
CA SER A 29 -9.70 -6.64 7.60
C SER A 29 -10.09 -6.57 9.08
N VAL A 30 -9.18 -6.05 9.90
CA VAL A 30 -9.51 -5.76 11.30
C VAL A 30 -10.61 -4.72 11.32
N VAL A 31 -11.77 -5.10 11.88
CA VAL A 31 -12.89 -4.19 12.04
C VAL A 31 -12.63 -3.32 13.26
N LEU A 32 -12.43 -2.04 13.02
CA LEU A 32 -12.27 -1.03 14.05
C LEU A 32 -13.65 -0.62 14.56
N GLU A 33 -13.79 -0.54 15.87
CA GLU A 33 -15.00 -0.01 16.47
C GLU A 33 -15.11 1.50 16.21
N LEU A 34 -16.33 1.95 15.92
CA LEU A 34 -16.68 3.37 15.85
C LEU A 34 -17.63 3.69 17.00
N PRO A 35 -17.11 4.15 18.16
CA PRO A 35 -17.96 4.52 19.27
C PRO A 35 -18.90 5.67 18.87
N PRO A 36 -20.13 5.72 19.41
CA PRO A 36 -21.06 6.81 19.14
C PRO A 36 -20.44 8.18 19.42
N GLY A 37 -20.57 9.10 18.46
CA GLY A 37 -20.06 10.47 18.57
C GLY A 37 -18.56 10.64 18.35
N GLN A 38 -17.82 9.58 18.02
CA GLN A 38 -16.40 9.67 17.66
C GLN A 38 -16.19 9.73 16.15
N SER A 39 -15.05 10.30 15.75
CA SER A 39 -14.63 10.28 14.34
C SER A 39 -14.09 8.91 13.96
N ASN A 40 -14.30 8.52 12.71
CA ASN A 40 -13.72 7.31 12.15
C ASN A 40 -12.18 7.40 12.20
N PRO A 41 -11.48 6.46 12.87
CA PRO A 41 -10.03 6.54 13.07
C PRO A 41 -9.24 6.51 11.75
N ILE A 42 -9.72 5.82 10.73
CA ILE A 42 -9.10 5.83 9.40
C ILE A 42 -9.25 7.22 8.78
N ILE A 43 -10.45 7.81 8.84
CA ILE A 43 -10.70 9.16 8.32
C ILE A 43 -9.86 10.20 9.06
N LYS A 44 -9.73 10.06 10.38
CA LYS A 44 -8.82 10.89 11.16
C LYS A 44 -7.38 10.79 10.66
N LEU A 45 -6.87 9.59 10.36
CA LEU A 45 -5.53 9.46 9.78
C LEU A 45 -5.42 10.08 8.38
N VAL A 46 -6.45 9.92 7.55
CA VAL A 46 -6.48 10.58 6.22
C VAL A 46 -6.36 12.10 6.36
N ASP A 47 -7.04 12.69 7.34
CA ASP A 47 -6.93 14.12 7.67
C ASP A 47 -5.55 14.48 8.23
N ASP A 48 -5.02 13.68 9.16
CA ASP A 48 -3.69 13.89 9.75
C ASP A 48 -2.58 13.79 8.69
N TRP A 49 -2.77 12.95 7.66
CA TRP A 49 -1.90 12.86 6.48
C TRP A 49 -2.12 13.95 5.44
N ARG A 50 -3.08 14.86 5.68
CA ARG A 50 -3.43 15.96 4.77
C ARG A 50 -3.83 15.48 3.37
N LEU A 51 -4.48 14.32 3.28
CA LEU A 51 -5.04 13.84 2.03
C LEU A 51 -6.35 14.59 1.73
N PRO A 52 -6.56 15.09 0.50
CA PRO A 52 -7.67 16.00 0.18
C PRO A 52 -9.01 15.24 -0.02
N ARG A 53 -9.46 14.51 1.00
CA ARG A 53 -10.63 13.61 0.91
C ARG A 53 -11.98 14.32 0.80
N THR A 54 -12.05 15.60 1.14
CA THR A 54 -13.28 16.42 1.08
C THR A 54 -13.34 17.30 -0.16
N GLU A 55 -12.22 17.47 -0.86
CA GLU A 55 -12.15 18.27 -2.07
C GLU A 55 -12.53 17.45 -3.28
N THR A 56 -13.22 18.06 -4.24
CA THR A 56 -13.54 17.39 -5.49
C THR A 56 -12.26 17.07 -6.25
N ARG A 57 -12.24 15.96 -7.00
CA ARG A 57 -11.07 15.61 -7.80
C ARG A 57 -10.73 16.70 -8.80
N SER A 58 -11.72 17.39 -9.39
CA SER A 58 -11.50 18.54 -10.27
C SER A 58 -10.70 19.66 -9.61
N LEU A 59 -11.00 20.01 -8.36
CA LEU A 59 -10.26 21.06 -7.64
C LEU A 59 -8.83 20.62 -7.34
N VAL A 60 -8.65 19.35 -6.94
CA VAL A 60 -7.32 18.80 -6.71
C VAL A 60 -6.51 18.80 -8.01
N ILE A 61 -7.08 18.34 -9.13
CA ILE A 61 -6.44 18.39 -10.46
C ILE A 61 -6.08 19.82 -10.85
N GLN A 62 -6.95 20.80 -10.62
CA GLN A 62 -6.66 22.19 -10.93
C GLN A 62 -5.47 22.72 -10.11
N ARG A 63 -5.34 22.29 -8.86
CA ARG A 63 -4.27 22.72 -7.96
C ARG A 63 -2.92 22.08 -8.29
N VAL A 64 -2.89 20.76 -8.46
CA VAL A 64 -1.62 19.99 -8.57
C VAL A 64 -1.34 19.42 -9.96
N GLY A 65 -2.31 19.49 -10.87
CA GLY A 65 -2.21 18.92 -12.20
C GLY A 65 -2.32 17.39 -12.24
N ILE A 66 -2.20 16.86 -13.44
CA ILE A 66 -2.03 15.44 -13.73
C ILE A 66 -0.60 15.25 -14.23
N SER A 67 0.06 14.19 -13.79
CA SER A 67 1.43 13.86 -14.17
C SER A 67 1.56 12.37 -14.49
N PRO A 68 2.54 11.96 -15.31
CA PRO A 68 2.89 10.55 -15.44
C PRO A 68 3.24 9.95 -14.08
N ASP A 69 2.77 8.74 -13.81
CA ASP A 69 3.16 7.98 -12.63
C ASP A 69 4.67 7.67 -12.68
N PRO A 70 5.42 7.88 -11.58
CA PRO A 70 6.88 7.71 -11.57
C PRO A 70 7.33 6.26 -11.74
N PHE A 71 6.44 5.28 -11.56
CA PHE A 71 6.76 3.87 -11.49
C PHE A 71 5.97 3.04 -12.52
N TYR A 72 4.69 3.31 -12.62
CA TYR A 72 3.76 2.62 -13.49
C TYR A 72 3.51 3.40 -14.79
N ARG A 73 3.00 2.70 -15.81
CA ARG A 73 2.47 3.41 -16.98
C ARG A 73 1.08 3.92 -16.64
N GLY A 74 0.91 5.23 -16.73
CA GLY A 74 -0.38 5.87 -16.54
C GLY A 74 -0.24 7.28 -16.00
N ASP A 75 -1.34 8.00 -16.03
CA ASP A 75 -1.44 9.34 -15.48
C ASP A 75 -2.01 9.29 -14.06
N THR A 76 -1.42 10.06 -13.17
CA THR A 76 -1.78 10.12 -11.76
C THR A 76 -1.87 11.56 -11.27
N ILE A 77 -2.60 11.75 -10.19
CA ILE A 77 -2.57 12.97 -9.39
C ILE A 77 -1.55 12.73 -8.28
N LEU A 78 -0.45 13.47 -8.26
CA LEU A 78 0.53 13.40 -7.18
C LEU A 78 0.17 14.44 -6.11
N LEU A 79 0.30 14.05 -4.84
CA LEU A 79 -0.09 14.86 -3.68
C LEU A 79 1.15 15.18 -2.85
N PRO A 80 2.03 16.09 -3.31
CA PRO A 80 3.31 16.38 -2.66
C PRO A 80 3.16 17.07 -1.29
N GLU A 81 2.00 17.66 -1.02
CA GLU A 81 1.69 18.33 0.25
C GLU A 81 1.20 17.36 1.33
N ALA A 82 0.86 16.12 0.95
CA ALA A 82 0.45 15.09 1.89
C ALA A 82 1.64 14.62 2.74
N VAL A 83 1.38 14.25 3.99
CA VAL A 83 2.41 13.74 4.90
C VAL A 83 2.87 12.36 4.41
N ALA A 84 4.16 12.26 4.13
CA ALA A 84 4.79 11.00 3.75
C ALA A 84 4.82 10.02 4.93
N LEU A 85 4.69 8.73 4.61
CA LEU A 85 4.91 7.67 5.59
C LEU A 85 6.41 7.33 5.66
N PRO A 86 6.88 6.70 6.74
CA PRO A 86 8.25 6.20 6.79
C PRO A 86 8.53 5.25 5.62
N GLY A 87 9.66 5.44 4.93
CA GLY A 87 10.07 4.61 3.79
C GLY A 87 9.33 4.91 2.47
N THR A 88 8.56 6.00 2.40
CA THR A 88 7.87 6.39 1.16
C THR A 88 8.83 6.55 -0.03
N MET A 89 8.51 5.87 -1.13
CA MET A 89 9.23 5.95 -2.41
C MET A 89 8.76 7.10 -3.30
N SER A 90 7.48 7.48 -3.21
CA SER A 90 6.87 8.61 -3.93
C SER A 90 5.76 9.24 -3.10
N ALA A 91 5.46 10.52 -3.36
CA ALA A 91 4.29 11.17 -2.78
C ALA A 91 3.02 10.31 -2.91
N TRP A 92 2.08 10.52 -1.99
CA TRP A 92 0.74 9.96 -2.12
C TRP A 92 0.17 10.29 -3.50
N SER A 93 -0.59 9.35 -4.05
CA SER A 93 -1.16 9.48 -5.36
C SER A 93 -2.61 9.01 -5.39
N ALA A 94 -3.35 9.49 -6.39
CA ALA A 94 -4.68 9.03 -6.74
C ALA A 94 -4.79 8.89 -8.26
N SER A 95 -5.66 8.00 -8.73
CA SER A 95 -5.87 7.87 -10.17
C SER A 95 -6.42 9.17 -10.75
N ALA A 96 -5.83 9.64 -11.86
CA ALA A 96 -6.37 10.76 -12.61
C ALA A 96 -7.75 10.42 -13.23
N PHE A 97 -7.92 9.14 -13.57
CA PHE A 97 -9.11 8.59 -14.20
C PHE A 97 -9.70 7.50 -13.31
N GLU A 98 -10.48 7.90 -12.30
CA GLU A 98 -11.36 6.96 -11.60
C GLU A 98 -12.67 6.80 -12.37
N GLY A 99 -13.33 5.64 -12.23
CA GLY A 99 -14.69 5.43 -12.73
C GLY A 99 -15.75 6.33 -12.06
N ILE A 100 -15.35 7.11 -11.06
CA ILE A 100 -16.17 8.12 -10.39
C ILE A 100 -15.96 9.47 -11.10
N PRO A 101 -17.03 10.23 -11.42
CA PRO A 101 -16.91 11.54 -12.03
C PRO A 101 -16.07 12.54 -11.21
N PRO A 102 -15.33 13.46 -11.84
CA PRO A 102 -14.33 14.29 -11.15
C PRO A 102 -14.93 15.38 -10.23
N GLN A 103 -16.24 15.64 -10.32
CA GLN A 103 -16.95 16.50 -9.37
C GLN A 103 -17.08 15.88 -7.97
N PHE A 104 -16.86 14.57 -7.83
CA PHE A 104 -16.83 13.92 -6.53
C PHE A 104 -15.41 13.94 -5.95
N PRO A 105 -15.28 13.84 -4.61
CA PRO A 105 -13.97 13.70 -3.98
C PRO A 105 -13.24 12.43 -4.41
N ILE A 106 -11.92 12.44 -4.22
CA ILE A 106 -11.08 11.27 -4.46
C ILE A 106 -11.48 10.15 -3.51
N SER A 107 -11.79 8.98 -4.07
CA SER A 107 -12.26 7.82 -3.31
C SER A 107 -11.12 6.95 -2.79
N ARG A 108 -9.96 6.98 -3.48
CA ARG A 108 -8.80 6.15 -3.14
C ARG A 108 -7.48 6.90 -3.27
N PHE A 109 -6.63 6.71 -2.28
CA PHE A 109 -5.24 7.16 -2.29
C PHE A 109 -4.30 5.97 -2.19
N SER A 110 -3.09 6.09 -2.72
CA SER A 110 -2.04 5.10 -2.48
C SER A 110 -0.64 5.70 -2.41
N THR A 111 0.27 4.99 -1.76
CA THR A 111 1.70 5.24 -1.81
C THR A 111 2.45 3.91 -1.76
N LEU A 112 3.75 3.94 -2.04
CA LEU A 112 4.65 2.80 -2.01
C LEU A 112 5.73 3.03 -0.96
N ILE A 113 5.96 2.01 -0.14
CA ILE A 113 6.91 2.01 0.96
C ILE A 113 7.99 0.97 0.70
N TRP A 114 9.24 1.35 0.91
CA TRP A 114 10.38 0.45 0.78
C TRP A 114 11.48 0.83 1.78
N PHE A 115 12.01 -0.17 2.47
CA PHE A 115 13.13 -0.04 3.39
C PHE A 115 14.32 -0.89 2.96
N ASP A 116 14.05 -2.12 2.50
CA ASP A 116 15.06 -3.07 2.02
C ASP A 116 14.48 -4.09 1.01
N ASP A 117 15.33 -4.99 0.52
CA ASP A 117 14.97 -6.05 -0.42
C ASP A 117 14.25 -7.25 0.27
N ASP A 118 13.45 -7.00 1.31
CA ASP A 118 12.58 -7.99 1.96
C ASP A 118 11.11 -7.54 1.92
N ALA A 119 10.30 -8.21 1.08
CA ALA A 119 8.88 -7.91 0.95
C ALA A 119 8.10 -8.11 2.26
N HIS A 120 8.46 -9.12 3.05
CA HIS A 120 7.83 -9.38 4.34
C HIS A 120 8.21 -8.33 5.36
N GLY A 121 9.49 -7.95 5.38
CA GLY A 121 10.03 -6.89 6.22
C GLY A 121 9.38 -5.54 5.95
N ASN A 122 9.25 -5.16 4.68
CA ASN A 122 8.61 -3.91 4.28
C ASN A 122 7.14 -3.82 4.71
N LEU A 123 6.36 -4.87 4.47
CA LEU A 123 4.95 -4.90 4.91
C LEU A 123 4.85 -4.90 6.44
N ARG A 124 5.67 -5.70 7.14
CA ARG A 124 5.64 -5.77 8.61
C ARG A 124 5.95 -4.42 9.25
N ARG A 125 7.02 -3.73 8.83
CA ARG A 125 7.37 -2.41 9.37
C ARG A 125 6.30 -1.36 9.07
N THR A 126 5.70 -1.42 7.89
CA THR A 126 4.57 -0.54 7.53
C THR A 126 3.35 -0.82 8.41
N ALA A 127 3.05 -2.11 8.66
CA ALA A 127 1.95 -2.51 9.53
C ALA A 127 2.19 -2.13 10.99
N GLU A 128 3.43 -2.28 11.49
CA GLU A 128 3.83 -1.85 12.83
C GLU A 128 3.62 -0.35 13.02
N TYR A 129 4.07 0.48 12.06
CA TYR A 129 3.82 1.92 12.08
C TYR A 129 2.32 2.26 12.14
N LEU A 130 1.50 1.62 11.30
CA LEU A 130 0.05 1.87 11.31
C LEU A 130 -0.65 1.34 12.57
N SER A 131 -0.09 0.31 13.20
CA SER A 131 -0.65 -0.27 14.42
C SER A 131 -0.53 0.66 15.62
N GLU A 132 0.37 1.64 15.60
CA GLU A 132 0.45 2.71 16.61
C GLU A 132 -0.83 3.57 16.65
N PHE A 133 -1.57 3.63 15.53
CA PHE A 133 -2.77 4.45 15.39
C PHE A 133 -4.06 3.63 15.36
N LEU A 134 -4.03 2.43 14.76
CA LEU A 134 -5.21 1.63 14.46
C LEU A 134 -5.28 0.33 15.26
N GLY A 135 -4.28 0.04 16.08
CA GLY A 135 -4.10 -1.28 16.70
C GLY A 135 -3.56 -2.32 15.71
N SER A 136 -3.18 -3.48 16.22
CA SER A 136 -2.53 -4.53 15.43
C SER A 136 -3.45 -5.11 14.35
N ALA A 137 -2.92 -5.30 13.14
CA ALA A 137 -3.53 -6.15 12.13
C ALA A 137 -2.79 -7.48 11.99
N GLN A 138 -3.55 -8.55 11.73
CA GLN A 138 -2.96 -9.81 11.33
C GLN A 138 -2.38 -9.65 9.90
N ILE A 139 -1.17 -10.17 9.71
CA ILE A 139 -0.53 -10.27 8.39
C ILE A 139 -0.73 -11.70 7.91
N GLY A 140 -1.17 -11.87 6.66
CA GLY A 140 -1.31 -13.20 6.06
C GLY A 140 -1.20 -13.20 4.55
N GLN A 141 -1.27 -14.40 3.98
CA GLN A 141 -1.09 -14.64 2.56
C GLN A 141 -2.45 -14.79 1.87
N ARG A 142 -2.73 -13.93 0.89
CA ARG A 142 -3.86 -14.06 -0.04
C ARG A 142 -3.33 -14.32 -1.44
N TRP A 143 -3.48 -15.57 -1.91
CA TRP A 143 -2.86 -16.07 -3.14
C TRP A 143 -1.33 -15.86 -3.15
N ASN A 144 -0.81 -15.07 -4.09
CA ASN A 144 0.60 -14.71 -4.21
C ASN A 144 0.93 -13.36 -3.55
N THR A 145 0.05 -12.84 -2.70
CA THR A 145 0.17 -11.50 -2.10
C THR A 145 0.20 -11.59 -0.58
N LEU A 146 1.10 -10.86 0.05
CA LEU A 146 1.10 -10.65 1.50
C LEU A 146 0.21 -9.46 1.81
N VAL A 147 -0.72 -9.61 2.75
CA VAL A 147 -1.75 -8.60 3.04
C VAL A 147 -1.92 -8.35 4.53
N ALA A 148 -2.33 -7.12 4.86
CA ALA A 148 -2.88 -6.72 6.16
C ALA A 148 -3.80 -5.52 5.96
N SER A 149 -4.92 -5.46 6.67
CA SER A 149 -5.91 -4.41 6.46
C SER A 149 -6.68 -4.04 7.73
N TRP A 150 -7.15 -2.80 7.75
CA TRP A 150 -8.04 -2.23 8.75
C TRP A 150 -9.26 -1.64 8.07
N LYS A 151 -10.43 -1.79 8.68
CA LYS A 151 -11.69 -1.26 8.17
C LYS A 151 -12.49 -0.60 9.29
N CYS A 152 -13.05 0.56 9.03
CA CYS A 152 -13.99 1.24 9.92
C CYS A 152 -15.16 1.78 9.08
N GLY A 153 -16.34 1.18 9.22
CA GLY A 153 -17.46 1.45 8.32
C GLY A 153 -17.10 1.15 6.86
N LEU A 154 -17.17 2.17 6.00
CA LEU A 154 -16.80 2.07 4.58
C LEU A 154 -15.35 2.48 4.30
N ALA A 155 -14.64 3.04 5.27
CA ALA A 155 -13.25 3.42 5.13
C ALA A 155 -12.34 2.21 5.37
N GLU A 156 -11.27 2.09 4.59
CA GLU A 156 -10.34 0.97 4.64
C GLU A 156 -8.90 1.42 4.37
N ILE A 157 -7.95 0.85 5.11
CA ILE A 157 -6.53 0.89 4.80
C ILE A 157 -6.08 -0.53 4.53
N ASN A 158 -5.44 -0.75 3.38
CA ASN A 158 -4.94 -2.06 2.96
C ASN A 158 -3.47 -1.99 2.58
N LEU A 159 -2.69 -2.95 3.09
CA LEU A 159 -1.29 -3.18 2.78
C LEU A 159 -1.17 -4.37 1.85
N MET A 160 -0.35 -4.25 0.81
CA MET A 160 -0.04 -5.35 -0.09
C MET A 160 1.44 -5.36 -0.45
N SER A 161 2.06 -6.53 -0.36
CA SER A 161 3.36 -6.81 -0.93
C SER A 161 3.29 -8.08 -1.78
N PHE A 162 4.17 -8.18 -2.77
CA PHE A 162 4.23 -9.33 -3.68
C PHE A 162 5.58 -10.04 -3.51
N PRO A 163 5.76 -10.88 -2.48
CA PRO A 163 7.03 -11.55 -2.23
C PRO A 163 7.54 -12.28 -3.50
N PRO A 164 8.79 -12.04 -3.93
CA PRO A 164 9.32 -12.62 -5.17
C PRO A 164 9.22 -14.14 -5.23
N GLU A 165 9.40 -14.81 -4.09
CA GLU A 165 9.32 -16.26 -3.96
C GLU A 165 7.89 -16.82 -4.11
N TRP A 166 6.87 -15.95 -4.12
CA TRP A 166 5.46 -16.31 -4.39
C TRP A 166 5.03 -16.00 -5.81
N GLN A 167 5.86 -15.32 -6.59
CA GLN A 167 5.53 -14.95 -7.98
C GLN A 167 5.95 -16.04 -8.95
N SER A 168 5.28 -16.12 -10.10
CA SER A 168 5.74 -16.99 -11.17
C SER A 168 7.10 -16.52 -11.70
N GLY A 169 8.05 -17.43 -11.85
CA GLY A 169 9.43 -17.09 -12.25
C GLY A 169 9.59 -16.49 -13.66
N ASN A 170 8.52 -16.46 -14.46
CA ASN A 170 8.48 -15.87 -15.80
C ASN A 170 7.71 -14.53 -15.86
N LEU A 171 7.30 -13.97 -14.72
CA LEU A 171 6.57 -12.70 -14.71
C LEU A 171 7.52 -11.55 -15.07
N GLN A 172 7.45 -11.08 -16.31
CA GLN A 172 8.08 -9.82 -16.72
C GLN A 172 7.16 -8.66 -16.35
N ASN A 173 7.65 -7.75 -15.51
CA ASN A 173 6.95 -6.53 -15.14
C ASN A 173 7.85 -5.34 -15.45
N ASP A 174 7.45 -4.52 -16.41
CA ASP A 174 8.24 -3.39 -16.88
C ASP A 174 8.48 -2.33 -15.79
N ALA A 175 7.60 -2.25 -14.79
CA ALA A 175 7.77 -1.36 -13.65
C ALA A 175 8.93 -1.83 -12.77
N HIS A 176 9.11 -3.16 -12.62
CA HIS A 176 10.24 -3.73 -11.88
C HIS A 176 11.58 -3.57 -12.63
N GLU A 177 11.56 -3.35 -13.94
CA GLU A 177 12.76 -3.03 -14.72
C GLU A 177 13.14 -1.56 -14.58
N ARG A 178 12.15 -0.66 -14.59
CA ARG A 178 12.35 0.78 -14.35
C ARG A 178 12.76 1.09 -12.91
N GLU A 179 12.10 0.45 -11.94
CA GLU A 179 12.33 0.65 -10.52
C GLU A 179 12.37 -0.73 -9.81
N PRO A 180 13.58 -1.30 -9.63
CA PRO A 180 13.75 -2.62 -9.02
C PRO A 180 13.21 -2.74 -7.60
N ARG A 181 13.16 -1.65 -6.83
CA ARG A 181 12.64 -1.66 -5.45
C ARG A 181 11.17 -2.07 -5.38
N LEU A 182 10.41 -1.89 -6.46
CA LEU A 182 8.99 -2.30 -6.52
C LEU A 182 8.78 -3.81 -6.31
N ARG A 183 9.81 -4.62 -6.59
CA ARG A 183 9.73 -6.08 -6.40
C ARG A 183 9.45 -6.47 -4.95
N THR A 184 9.85 -5.65 -3.99
CA THR A 184 9.68 -5.90 -2.56
C THR A 184 8.94 -4.79 -1.84
N ALA A 185 8.52 -3.73 -2.55
CA ALA A 185 7.80 -2.63 -1.94
C ALA A 185 6.48 -3.08 -1.31
N CYS A 186 6.06 -2.36 -0.28
CA CYS A 186 4.73 -2.45 0.31
C CYS A 186 3.87 -1.31 -0.25
N ARG A 187 2.77 -1.68 -0.92
CA ARG A 187 1.75 -0.74 -1.32
C ARG A 187 0.82 -0.46 -0.15
N VAL A 188 0.63 0.80 0.17
CA VAL A 188 -0.42 1.29 1.07
C VAL A 188 -1.54 1.84 0.21
N SER A 189 -2.75 1.34 0.39
CA SER A 189 -3.96 1.87 -0.26
C SER A 189 -4.95 2.31 0.80
N VAL A 190 -5.60 3.44 0.58
CA VAL A 190 -6.63 4.00 1.46
C VAL A 190 -7.89 4.21 0.65
N ALA A 191 -9.00 3.62 1.08
CA ALA A 191 -10.34 3.95 0.60
C ALA A 191 -11.04 4.84 1.62
N THR A 192 -11.55 5.99 1.19
CA THR A 192 -12.18 6.97 2.09
C THR A 192 -13.61 6.59 2.49
N GLY A 193 -14.19 5.59 1.84
CA GLY A 193 -15.58 5.22 2.07
C GLY A 193 -16.56 6.31 1.65
N LEU A 194 -16.21 7.09 0.61
CA LEU A 194 -17.05 8.16 0.07
C LEU A 194 -18.52 7.73 -0.05
N VAL A 195 -19.39 8.42 0.68
CA VAL A 195 -20.85 8.34 0.54
C VAL A 195 -21.30 9.69 0.01
N VAL A 196 -21.99 9.67 -1.13
CA VAL A 196 -22.69 10.85 -1.62
C VAL A 196 -24.00 10.93 -0.82
N PRO A 197 -24.24 11.97 -0.03
CA PRO A 197 -25.52 12.12 0.64
C PRO A 197 -26.63 12.20 -0.41
N PRO A 198 -27.78 11.55 -0.18
CA PRO A 198 -28.92 11.65 -1.09
C PRO A 198 -29.30 13.12 -1.26
N ASN A 199 -29.62 13.51 -2.50
CA ASN A 199 -30.16 14.85 -2.74
C ASN A 199 -31.56 14.99 -2.12
N GLU A 200 -32.10 16.21 -2.06
CA GLU A 200 -33.42 16.47 -1.44
C GLU A 200 -34.55 15.67 -2.10
N GLU A 201 -34.44 15.28 -3.37
CA GLU A 201 -35.43 14.46 -4.08
C GLU A 201 -35.35 12.96 -3.75
N GLU A 202 -34.20 12.49 -3.27
CA GLU A 202 -33.93 11.10 -2.89
C GLU A 202 -34.18 10.82 -1.39
N GLN A 203 -34.57 11.84 -0.62
CA GLN A 203 -34.85 11.75 0.81
C GLN A 203 -36.34 11.52 1.14
N ASP A 204 -37.23 11.59 0.13
CA ASP A 204 -38.67 11.27 0.20
C ASP A 204 -38.96 9.80 -0.21
#